data_AF-A0A8S3ZY89-F1
#
_entry.id   AF-A0A8S3ZY89-F1
#
_cell.length_a   1.000
_cell.length_b   1.000
_cell.length_c   1.000
_cell.angle_alpha   90.00
_cell.angle_beta   90.00
_cell.angle_gamma   90.00
#
_symmetry.space_group_name_H-M   'P 1'
#
loop_
_entity.id
_entity.type
_entity.pdbx_description
1 polymer ?
#
loop_
_entity_poly.entity_id
_entity_poly.type
_entity_poly.pdbx_seq_one_letter_code
_entity_poly.pdbx_strand_id
1 'polypeptide(L)'
;MPIGCSDDLMPWNQHNKSGSKEDWLDSKKPYVCHAELNAVLNKNLANIKGCVIYVALFPCNTCAQIIIQSRISEVIYYSDKYHDREEFVASRRMFDMAKVKYRQFRPQKKITIDFELIEKTPGDVPPPLDKSHGTADVNENRHNGSDGNKITSNTSHSDELLQSADSDLPQPGGFHAEASGDSAAETEAHKATCV
;
A
#
# COMPACT_ATOMS: atom_id res chain seq x y z
N MET A 1 -3.21 16.17 4.30
CA MET A 1 -3.42 17.20 3.24
C MET A 1 -2.18 17.29 2.36
N PRO A 2 -2.24 17.97 1.19
CA PRO A 2 -1.04 18.28 0.42
C PRO A 2 -0.01 19.04 1.25
N ILE A 3 1.26 18.88 0.92
CA ILE A 3 2.36 19.58 1.61
C ILE A 3 2.18 21.09 1.43
N GLY A 4 2.26 21.84 2.52
CA GLY A 4 2.07 23.29 2.53
C GLY A 4 0.62 23.76 2.71
N CYS A 5 -0.36 22.85 2.72
CA CYS A 5 -1.75 23.17 3.06
C CYS A 5 -2.00 22.88 4.55
N SER A 6 -2.21 23.92 5.36
CA SER A 6 -2.48 23.78 6.81
C SER A 6 -3.79 23.04 7.05
N ASP A 7 -3.77 21.96 7.85
CA ASP A 7 -4.95 21.14 8.16
C ASP A 7 -6.08 21.97 8.80
N ASP A 8 -5.72 22.93 9.66
CA ASP A 8 -6.66 23.75 10.43
C ASP A 8 -7.46 24.74 9.57
N LEU A 9 -6.94 25.09 8.39
CA LEU A 9 -7.58 26.07 7.48
C LEU A 9 -8.48 25.40 6.45
N MET A 10 -8.49 24.07 6.39
CA MET A 10 -9.11 23.35 5.28
C MET A 10 -10.57 23.02 5.59
N PRO A 11 -11.44 23.03 4.57
CA PRO A 11 -12.86 22.77 4.77
C PRO A 11 -13.09 21.27 5.00
N TRP A 12 -13.25 20.87 6.27
CA TRP A 12 -13.44 19.46 6.65
C TRP A 12 -14.86 18.92 6.47
N ASN A 13 -15.77 19.75 5.94
CA ASN A 13 -17.16 19.41 5.75
C ASN A 13 -17.31 18.28 4.72
N GLN A 14 -18.20 17.33 5.02
CA GLN A 14 -18.47 16.19 4.13
C GLN A 14 -19.56 16.49 3.08
N HIS A 15 -20.43 17.45 3.37
CA HIS A 15 -21.70 17.66 2.66
C HIS A 15 -21.59 18.75 1.58
N ASN A 16 -22.02 18.38 0.37
CA ASN A 16 -22.47 19.30 -0.67
C ASN A 16 -23.98 19.54 -0.46
N LYS A 17 -24.38 20.60 0.25
CA LYS A 17 -25.79 20.77 0.66
C LYS A 17 -26.73 21.18 -0.49
N SER A 18 -26.23 21.87 -1.52
CA SER A 18 -27.01 22.29 -2.69
C SER A 18 -26.45 21.83 -4.03
N GLY A 19 -25.24 21.24 -4.04
CA GLY A 19 -24.56 20.83 -5.28
C GLY A 19 -23.98 22.00 -6.08
N SER A 20 -23.94 23.19 -5.48
CA SER A 20 -23.30 24.36 -6.08
C SER A 20 -21.78 24.20 -6.14
N LYS A 21 -21.13 25.05 -6.94
CA LYS A 21 -19.66 25.08 -7.07
C LYS A 21 -19.01 25.53 -5.76
N GLU A 22 -19.64 26.47 -5.08
CA GLU A 22 -19.23 26.99 -3.78
C GLU A 22 -19.26 25.86 -2.73
N ASP A 23 -20.32 25.04 -2.73
CA ASP A 23 -20.43 23.89 -1.83
C ASP A 23 -19.37 22.80 -2.06
N TRP A 24 -18.86 22.66 -3.31
CA TRP A 24 -17.76 21.75 -3.60
C TRP A 24 -16.44 22.22 -3.00
N LEU A 25 -16.15 23.52 -3.13
CA LEU A 25 -14.97 24.17 -2.57
C LEU A 25 -15.02 24.28 -1.04
N ASP A 26 -16.21 24.29 -0.45
CA ASP A 26 -16.40 24.26 1.01
C ASP A 26 -16.44 22.83 1.58
N SER A 27 -16.06 21.82 0.79
CA SER A 27 -15.98 20.42 1.20
C SER A 27 -14.55 19.89 1.21
N LYS A 28 -14.31 18.80 1.95
CA LYS A 28 -12.97 18.18 2.02
C LYS A 28 -12.55 17.46 0.74
N LYS A 29 -13.51 17.10 -0.10
CA LYS A 29 -13.34 16.17 -1.24
C LYS A 29 -12.25 16.61 -2.23
N PRO A 30 -12.19 17.87 -2.69
CA PRO A 30 -11.14 18.30 -3.63
C PRO A 30 -9.74 18.40 -3.02
N TYR A 31 -9.64 18.47 -1.69
CA TYR A 31 -8.37 18.80 -1.04
C TYR A 31 -7.70 17.62 -0.34
N VAL A 32 -8.46 16.61 0.06
CA VAL A 32 -7.92 15.50 0.85
C VAL A 32 -7.06 14.58 -0.01
N CYS A 33 -5.82 14.34 0.44
CA CYS A 33 -4.99 13.28 -0.12
C CYS A 33 -5.30 11.95 0.57
N HIS A 34 -5.62 10.93 -0.22
CA HIS A 34 -5.82 9.58 0.28
C HIS A 34 -4.52 8.97 0.84
N ALA A 35 -4.66 7.99 1.73
CA ALA A 35 -3.53 7.36 2.40
C ALA A 35 -2.58 6.69 1.41
N GLU A 36 -3.11 6.09 0.36
CA GLU A 36 -2.38 5.39 -0.70
C GLU A 36 -1.49 6.35 -1.50
N LEU A 37 -2.02 7.54 -1.83
CA LEU A 37 -1.27 8.59 -2.50
C LEU A 37 -0.09 9.04 -1.61
N ASN A 38 -0.37 9.31 -0.32
CA ASN A 38 0.66 9.74 0.62
C ASN A 38 1.74 8.66 0.82
N ALA A 39 1.36 7.38 0.90
CA ALA A 39 2.29 6.28 1.04
C ALA A 39 3.24 6.16 -0.16
N VAL A 40 2.72 6.37 -1.37
CA VAL A 40 3.52 6.36 -2.59
C VAL A 40 4.41 7.59 -2.71
N LEU A 41 3.91 8.78 -2.36
CA LEU A 41 4.69 10.02 -2.49
C LEU A 41 5.78 10.15 -1.43
N ASN A 42 5.48 9.78 -0.18
CA ASN A 42 6.34 10.04 0.98
C ASN A 42 7.19 8.83 1.40
N LYS A 43 7.40 7.88 0.49
CA LYS A 43 8.31 6.75 0.70
C LYS A 43 9.76 7.24 0.84
N ASN A 44 10.50 6.67 1.78
CA ASN A 44 11.94 6.89 1.93
C ASN A 44 12.78 5.89 1.09
N LEU A 45 12.19 5.36 0.02
CA LEU A 45 12.79 4.38 -0.87
C LEU A 45 12.93 4.97 -2.26
N ALA A 46 14.07 4.70 -2.90
CA ALA A 46 14.30 5.09 -4.30
C ALA A 46 13.29 4.42 -5.25
N ASN A 47 12.84 3.20 -4.93
CA ASN A 47 11.90 2.44 -5.75
C ASN A 47 11.00 1.55 -4.88
N ILE A 48 9.74 1.38 -5.30
CA ILE A 48 8.72 0.51 -4.68
C ILE A 48 8.11 -0.48 -5.67
N LYS A 49 8.77 -0.70 -6.81
CA LYS A 49 8.40 -1.72 -7.77
C LYS A 49 8.40 -3.10 -7.10
N GLY A 50 7.31 -3.83 -7.28
CA GLY A 50 7.13 -5.16 -6.71
C GLY A 50 6.65 -5.17 -5.26
N CYS A 51 6.60 -4.02 -4.57
CA CYS A 51 6.16 -3.96 -3.17
C CYS A 51 4.68 -4.32 -3.01
N VAL A 52 4.30 -4.54 -1.76
CA VAL A 52 2.93 -4.80 -1.31
C VAL A 52 2.45 -3.63 -0.46
N ILE A 53 1.24 -3.13 -0.72
CA ILE A 53 0.63 -2.05 0.07
C ILE A 53 -0.47 -2.60 0.97
N TYR A 54 -0.44 -2.20 2.24
CA TYR A 54 -1.49 -2.53 3.22
C TYR A 54 -2.35 -1.29 3.45
N VAL A 55 -3.67 -1.42 3.27
CA VAL A 55 -4.63 -0.32 3.35
C VAL A 55 -5.85 -0.70 4.19
N ALA A 56 -6.41 0.28 4.91
CA ALA A 56 -7.59 0.04 5.74
C ALA A 56 -8.87 -0.13 4.91
N LEU A 57 -9.02 0.65 3.84
CA LEU A 57 -10.14 0.59 2.90
C LEU A 57 -9.64 0.18 1.51
N PHE A 58 -10.47 -0.50 0.73
CA PHE A 58 -10.14 -0.80 -0.67
C PHE A 58 -9.85 0.49 -1.45
N PRO A 59 -8.81 0.55 -2.31
CA PRO A 59 -8.46 1.78 -3.01
C PRO A 59 -9.54 2.24 -3.99
N CYS A 60 -9.83 3.55 -4.04
CA CYS A 60 -10.65 4.12 -5.10
C CYS A 60 -9.92 4.09 -6.46
N ASN A 61 -10.61 4.43 -7.55
CA ASN A 61 -10.07 4.42 -8.90
C ASN A 61 -8.81 5.31 -9.06
N THR A 62 -8.80 6.53 -8.51
CA THR A 62 -7.62 7.40 -8.60
C THR A 62 -6.42 6.81 -7.85
N CYS A 63 -6.64 6.21 -6.67
CA CYS A 63 -5.58 5.52 -5.93
C CYS A 63 -5.08 4.29 -6.67
N ALA A 64 -5.95 3.54 -7.34
CA ALA A 64 -5.55 2.40 -8.16
C ALA A 64 -4.62 2.81 -9.32
N GLN A 65 -4.90 3.93 -9.99
CA GLN A 65 -4.00 4.49 -11.02
C GLN A 65 -2.61 4.74 -10.44
N ILE A 66 -2.51 5.37 -9.27
CA ILE A 66 -1.24 5.68 -8.62
C ILE A 66 -0.49 4.40 -8.24
N ILE A 67 -1.19 3.41 -7.66
CA ILE A 67 -0.62 2.11 -7.26
C ILE A 67 -0.03 1.38 -8.48
N ILE A 68 -0.78 1.32 -9.59
CA ILE A 68 -0.36 0.68 -10.84
C ILE A 68 0.86 1.39 -11.43
N GLN A 69 0.81 2.72 -11.54
CA GLN A 69 1.92 3.51 -12.10
C GLN A 69 3.19 3.40 -11.26
N SER A 70 3.04 3.18 -9.95
CA SER A 70 4.15 2.95 -9.01
C SER A 70 4.70 1.52 -9.05
N ARG A 71 4.12 0.64 -9.87
CA ARG A 71 4.51 -0.77 -10.03
C ARG A 71 4.43 -1.58 -8.73
N ILE A 72 3.52 -1.22 -7.82
CA ILE A 72 3.16 -2.04 -6.66
C ILE A 72 2.47 -3.31 -7.19
N SER A 73 2.85 -4.48 -6.66
CA SER A 73 2.40 -5.78 -7.20
C SER A 73 1.17 -6.34 -6.50
N GLU A 74 0.92 -5.92 -5.25
CA GLU A 74 -0.18 -6.45 -4.45
C GLU A 74 -0.78 -5.40 -3.49
N VAL A 75 -2.12 -5.43 -3.36
CA VAL A 75 -2.90 -4.63 -2.42
C VAL A 75 -3.55 -5.54 -1.39
N ILE A 76 -3.24 -5.33 -0.11
CA ILE A 76 -3.87 -6.02 1.00
C ILE A 76 -4.77 -5.02 1.73
N TYR A 77 -6.08 -5.26 1.72
CA TYR A 77 -7.06 -4.32 2.27
C TYR A 77 -7.85 -4.93 3.43
N TYR A 78 -8.23 -4.13 4.43
CA TYR A 78 -9.05 -4.63 5.53
C TYR A 78 -10.56 -4.63 5.22
N SER A 79 -11.10 -3.50 4.76
CA SER A 79 -12.53 -3.33 4.51
C SER A 79 -12.83 -2.92 3.07
N ASP A 80 -13.87 -3.54 2.50
CA ASP A 80 -14.41 -3.22 1.18
C ASP A 80 -15.90 -2.83 1.28
N LYS A 81 -16.22 -1.97 2.24
CA LYS A 81 -17.60 -1.56 2.53
C LYS A 81 -18.29 -0.77 1.40
N TYR A 82 -17.53 -0.34 0.40
CA TYR A 82 -18.03 0.41 -0.74
C TYR A 82 -17.91 -0.38 -2.04
N HIS A 83 -17.86 -1.72 -1.94
CA HIS A 83 -17.64 -2.63 -3.04
C HIS A 83 -18.42 -2.23 -4.29
N ASP A 84 -19.73 -2.08 -4.19
CA ASP A 84 -20.61 -1.88 -5.35
C ASP A 84 -20.58 -0.47 -5.96
N ARG A 85 -19.84 0.48 -5.38
CA ARG A 85 -19.73 1.83 -5.94
C ARG A 85 -18.85 1.85 -7.19
N GLU A 86 -19.20 2.71 -8.14
CA GLU A 86 -18.55 2.77 -9.45
C GLU A 86 -17.03 3.00 -9.36
N GLU A 87 -16.58 3.82 -8.42
CA GLU A 87 -15.15 4.11 -8.22
C GLU A 87 -14.37 2.85 -7.81
N PHE A 88 -14.99 1.96 -7.04
CA PHE A 88 -14.38 0.74 -6.53
C PHE A 88 -14.49 -0.39 -7.58
N VAL A 89 -15.57 -0.42 -8.37
CA VAL A 89 -15.68 -1.30 -9.54
C VAL A 89 -14.61 -0.96 -10.58
N ALA A 90 -14.42 0.32 -10.89
CA ALA A 90 -13.38 0.78 -11.81
C ALA A 90 -11.97 0.45 -11.29
N SER A 91 -11.74 0.63 -9.99
CA SER A 91 -10.49 0.26 -9.32
C SER A 91 -10.14 -1.22 -9.52
N ARG A 92 -11.08 -2.14 -9.26
CA ARG A 92 -10.88 -3.59 -9.49
C ARG A 92 -10.58 -3.91 -10.94
N ARG A 93 -11.35 -3.36 -11.88
CA ARG A 93 -11.09 -3.55 -13.32
C ARG A 93 -9.67 -3.12 -13.71
N MET A 94 -9.21 -1.98 -13.20
CA MET A 94 -7.83 -1.52 -13.45
C MET A 94 -6.79 -2.46 -12.85
N PHE A 95 -6.97 -2.95 -11.62
CA PHE A 95 -6.05 -3.91 -11.01
C PHE A 95 -6.02 -5.24 -11.78
N ASP A 96 -7.17 -5.76 -12.21
CA ASP A 96 -7.27 -6.99 -12.99
C ASP A 96 -6.53 -6.86 -14.34
N MET A 97 -6.73 -5.74 -15.04
CA MET A 97 -6.04 -5.44 -16.31
C MET A 97 -4.53 -5.30 -16.13
N ALA A 98 -4.10 -4.63 -15.06
CA ALA A 98 -2.69 -4.44 -14.73
C ALA A 98 -2.04 -5.66 -14.05
N LYS A 99 -2.81 -6.71 -13.75
CA LYS A 99 -2.38 -7.91 -13.02
C LYS A 99 -1.81 -7.59 -11.63
N VAL A 100 -2.33 -6.56 -10.97
CA VAL A 100 -2.04 -6.27 -9.56
C VAL A 100 -2.92 -7.16 -8.69
N LYS A 101 -2.31 -7.96 -7.83
CA LYS A 101 -3.06 -8.85 -6.93
C LYS A 101 -3.76 -8.02 -5.86
N TYR A 102 -4.94 -8.44 -5.43
CA TYR A 102 -5.55 -7.87 -4.23
C TYR A 102 -6.26 -8.92 -3.41
N ARG A 103 -6.17 -8.80 -2.08
CA ARG A 103 -6.83 -9.71 -1.16
C ARG A 103 -7.22 -9.03 0.14
N GLN A 104 -8.31 -9.52 0.72
CA GLN A 104 -8.78 -9.01 2.00
C GLN A 104 -7.94 -9.57 3.16
N PHE A 105 -7.49 -8.68 4.03
CA PHE A 105 -6.89 -9.03 5.30
C PHE A 105 -7.95 -9.40 6.33
N ARG A 106 -7.77 -10.55 6.98
CA ARG A 106 -8.62 -11.04 8.06
C ARG A 106 -7.80 -11.10 9.35
N PRO A 107 -7.94 -10.13 10.28
CA PRO A 107 -7.17 -10.12 11.51
C PRO A 107 -7.61 -11.29 12.41
N GLN A 108 -6.63 -11.93 13.05
CA GLN A 108 -6.89 -13.03 13.99
C GLN A 108 -6.98 -12.58 15.45
N LYS A 109 -6.38 -11.42 15.77
CA LYS A 109 -6.24 -10.90 17.13
C LYS A 109 -6.32 -9.38 17.12
N LYS A 110 -6.77 -8.81 18.24
CA LYS A 110 -6.66 -7.39 18.54
C LYS A 110 -5.24 -7.12 19.06
N ILE A 111 -4.65 -6.01 18.61
CA ILE A 111 -3.34 -5.53 19.11
C ILE A 111 -3.62 -4.36 20.05
N THR A 112 -3.03 -4.40 21.25
CA THR A 112 -3.05 -3.30 22.22
C THR A 112 -1.62 -2.79 22.36
N ILE A 113 -1.43 -1.49 22.23
CA ILE A 113 -0.15 -0.83 22.53
C ILE A 113 -0.27 -0.28 23.95
N ASP A 114 0.49 -0.85 24.88
CA ASP A 114 0.54 -0.44 26.29
C ASP A 114 1.97 0.01 26.60
N PHE A 115 2.16 1.32 26.79
CA PHE A 115 3.45 1.91 27.07
C PHE A 115 3.93 1.65 28.51
N GLU A 116 3.03 1.33 29.44
CA GLU A 116 3.40 1.06 30.84
C GLU A 116 4.10 -0.29 31.00
N LEU A 117 3.99 -1.18 30.00
CA LEU A 117 4.68 -2.48 30.03
C LEU A 117 6.21 -2.35 30.10
N ILE A 118 6.79 -1.23 29.68
CA ILE A 118 8.25 -1.03 29.76
C ILE A 118 8.74 -0.79 31.18
N GLU A 119 7.89 -0.20 32.04
CA GLU A 119 8.22 0.15 33.43
C GLU A 119 7.90 -1.00 34.40
N LYS A 120 7.11 -1.98 33.97
CA LYS A 120 6.73 -3.13 34.81
C LYS A 120 7.94 -4.05 35.00
N THR A 121 8.25 -4.37 36.26
CA THR A 121 9.23 -5.42 36.56
C THR A 121 8.67 -6.79 36.14
N PRO A 122 9.50 -7.82 35.93
CA PRO A 122 9.02 -9.14 35.49
C PRO A 122 7.94 -9.78 36.38
N GLY A 123 7.73 -9.29 37.61
CA GLY A 123 6.68 -9.74 38.53
C GLY A 123 5.31 -9.09 38.33
N ASP A 124 5.22 -7.98 37.59
CA ASP A 124 3.99 -7.17 37.44
C ASP A 124 3.31 -7.34 36.08
N VAL A 125 3.92 -8.09 35.16
CA VAL A 125 3.32 -8.38 33.85
C VAL A 125 2.30 -9.50 34.02
N PRO A 126 0.99 -9.23 33.87
CA PRO A 126 0.00 -10.29 33.94
C PRO A 126 0.28 -11.33 32.86
N PRO A 127 0.14 -12.64 33.16
CA PRO A 127 0.40 -13.69 32.19
C PRO A 127 -0.44 -13.46 30.93
N PRO A 128 0.08 -13.79 29.74
CA PRO A 128 -0.69 -13.72 28.50
C PRO A 128 -2.02 -14.44 28.71
N LEU A 129 -3.13 -13.76 28.38
CA LEU A 129 -4.49 -14.28 28.56
C LEU A 129 -4.58 -15.73 28.04
N ASP A 130 -4.65 -16.67 28.98
CA ASP A 130 -4.83 -18.09 28.79
C ASP A 130 -6.14 -18.34 27.99
N LYS A 131 -6.02 -19.14 26.92
CA LYS A 131 -7.17 -19.75 26.26
C LYS A 131 -7.70 -20.87 27.14
N SER A 132 -8.55 -20.54 28.11
CA SER A 132 -9.19 -21.56 28.91
C SER A 132 -10.30 -22.28 28.12
N HIS A 133 -10.02 -23.57 27.86
CA HIS A 133 -10.92 -24.72 27.96
C HIS A 133 -11.97 -24.98 26.85
N GLY A 134 -11.57 -25.84 25.91
CA GLY A 134 -12.45 -26.85 25.30
C GLY A 134 -11.79 -28.21 25.51
N THR A 135 -12.14 -28.91 26.59
CA THR A 135 -11.71 -30.28 26.86
C THR A 135 -12.50 -31.25 25.99
N ALA A 136 -11.81 -32.03 25.16
CA ALA A 136 -12.28 -33.33 24.71
C ALA A 136 -11.08 -34.28 24.67
N ASP A 137 -11.26 -35.37 25.39
CA ASP A 137 -10.29 -36.42 25.73
C ASP A 137 -9.61 -37.08 24.52
N VAL A 138 -8.29 -37.31 24.60
CA VAL A 138 -7.68 -38.55 24.07
C VAL A 138 -6.46 -38.95 24.93
N ASN A 139 -6.73 -39.91 25.82
CA ASN A 139 -5.95 -41.04 26.30
C ASN A 139 -4.41 -41.07 26.12
N GLU A 140 -3.71 -41.23 27.24
CA GLU A 140 -2.31 -41.67 27.37
C GLU A 140 -2.03 -42.98 26.62
N ASN A 141 -0.93 -43.03 25.88
CA ASN A 141 -0.12 -44.23 25.87
C ASN A 141 1.37 -43.90 25.71
N ARG A 142 2.13 -44.52 26.62
CA ARG A 142 3.56 -44.43 26.89
C ARG A 142 4.42 -44.73 25.65
N HIS A 143 5.63 -44.18 25.59
CA HIS A 143 6.90 -44.93 25.50
C HIS A 143 8.11 -44.02 25.76
N ASN A 144 9.01 -44.50 26.63
CA ASN A 144 10.27 -43.89 27.00
C ASN A 144 11.26 -43.85 25.82
N GLY A 145 12.08 -42.80 25.77
CA GLY A 145 13.24 -42.72 24.89
C GLY A 145 14.13 -41.54 25.27
N SER A 146 15.18 -41.84 26.02
CA SER A 146 16.35 -41.00 26.24
C SER A 146 16.96 -40.55 24.92
N ASP A 147 17.44 -39.30 24.87
CA ASP A 147 18.84 -38.99 24.52
C ASP A 147 19.02 -37.47 24.45
N GLY A 148 19.94 -36.96 25.26
CA GLY A 148 20.39 -35.58 25.19
C GLY A 148 21.38 -35.39 24.04
N ASN A 149 21.42 -34.19 23.47
CA ASN A 149 22.70 -33.60 23.11
C ASN A 149 22.65 -32.07 23.05
N LYS A 150 23.85 -31.52 23.27
CA LYS A 150 24.27 -30.16 23.58
C LYS A 150 23.99 -29.10 22.51
N ILE A 151 23.88 -27.89 23.06
CA ILE A 151 24.14 -26.57 22.47
C ILE A 151 25.55 -26.47 21.88
N THR A 152 25.68 -25.91 20.67
CA THR A 152 26.82 -25.06 20.31
C THR A 152 26.36 -23.87 19.45
N SER A 153 26.52 -22.68 20.01
CA SER A 153 26.59 -21.39 19.31
C SER A 153 27.82 -21.33 18.40
N ASN A 154 27.70 -20.70 17.23
CA ASN A 154 28.82 -19.99 16.61
C ASN A 154 28.34 -18.77 15.83
N THR A 155 29.05 -17.68 16.09
CA THR A 155 28.84 -16.30 15.65
C THR A 155 29.73 -15.99 14.43
N SER A 156 29.38 -14.91 13.72
CA SER A 156 30.21 -14.04 12.86
C SER A 156 30.77 -14.59 11.54
N HIS A 157 30.24 -14.05 10.44
CA HIS A 157 31.10 -13.40 9.45
C HIS A 157 30.42 -12.17 8.87
N SER A 158 31.15 -11.06 8.98
CA SER A 158 30.91 -9.71 8.52
C SER A 158 31.02 -9.56 7.01
N ASP A 159 30.26 -8.59 6.50
CA ASP A 159 30.61 -7.61 5.45
C ASP A 159 31.74 -7.97 4.47
N GLU A 160 31.39 -8.24 3.22
CA GLU A 160 32.01 -7.62 2.03
C GLU A 160 31.26 -8.06 0.76
N LEU A 161 30.78 -7.10 -0.03
CA LEU A 161 30.91 -7.03 -1.50
C LEU A 161 29.96 -5.94 -2.05
N LEU A 162 30.40 -4.70 -1.90
CA LEU A 162 29.94 -3.54 -2.66
C LEU A 162 31.05 -3.21 -3.65
N GLN A 163 30.99 -3.77 -4.87
CA GLN A 163 31.54 -3.17 -6.11
C GLN A 163 31.50 -4.18 -7.25
N SER A 164 30.68 -3.92 -8.27
CA SER A 164 31.16 -3.80 -9.65
C SER A 164 30.05 -3.41 -10.62
N ALA A 165 30.39 -2.41 -11.43
CA ALA A 165 29.98 -2.19 -12.81
C ALA A 165 28.53 -1.78 -13.13
N ASP A 166 28.35 -0.45 -13.14
CA ASP A 166 27.70 0.26 -14.25
C ASP A 166 28.25 -0.22 -15.61
N SER A 167 27.36 -0.68 -16.48
CA SER A 167 27.41 -0.52 -17.95
C SER A 167 26.21 -1.25 -18.54
N ASP A 168 25.16 -0.49 -18.86
CA ASP A 168 24.29 -0.66 -20.04
C ASP A 168 22.94 0.05 -19.82
N LEU A 169 22.94 1.36 -20.09
CA LEU A 169 21.72 2.14 -20.32
C LEU A 169 21.83 2.87 -21.67
N PRO A 170 20.96 2.58 -22.64
CA PRO A 170 20.87 3.37 -23.86
C PRO A 170 20.23 4.74 -23.58
N GLN A 171 20.90 5.80 -24.01
CA GLN A 171 20.46 7.20 -23.91
C GLN A 171 19.27 7.45 -24.85
N PRO A 172 18.15 8.06 -24.39
CA PRO A 172 17.13 8.57 -25.29
C PRO A 172 17.56 9.92 -25.89
N GLY A 173 17.64 9.98 -27.22
CA GLY A 173 17.99 11.15 -28.01
C GLY A 173 17.04 12.34 -27.79
N GLY A 174 17.62 13.54 -27.81
CA GLY A 174 16.94 14.81 -27.59
C GLY A 174 15.93 15.13 -28.70
N PHE A 175 14.77 15.62 -28.28
CA PHE A 175 13.80 16.26 -29.15
C PHE A 175 14.14 17.76 -29.21
N HIS A 176 14.64 18.21 -30.35
CA HIS A 176 14.72 19.63 -30.68
C HIS A 176 13.29 20.14 -30.96
N ALA A 177 12.85 21.12 -30.19
CA ALA A 177 11.66 21.90 -30.50
C ALA A 177 12.10 23.12 -31.31
N GLU A 178 11.80 23.15 -32.61
CA GLU A 178 11.79 24.38 -33.39
C GLU A 178 10.34 24.76 -33.71
N ALA A 179 9.99 25.99 -33.36
CA ALA A 179 8.71 26.60 -33.63
C ALA A 179 8.72 27.25 -35.02
N SER A 180 7.70 26.99 -35.84
CA SER A 180 7.21 27.95 -36.84
C SER A 180 5.80 27.54 -37.26
N GLY A 181 4.89 28.52 -37.30
CA GLY A 181 3.55 28.34 -37.84
C GLY A 181 3.54 28.51 -39.36
N ASP A 182 2.59 27.87 -40.04
CA ASP A 182 1.49 28.59 -40.71
C ASP A 182 0.46 27.60 -41.30
N SER A 183 -0.69 28.17 -41.67
CA SER A 183 -1.94 27.58 -42.14
C SER A 183 -1.86 26.44 -43.19
N ALA A 184 -2.80 25.50 -43.14
CA ALA A 184 -3.82 25.24 -44.17
C ALA A 184 -4.48 23.87 -43.98
N ALA A 185 -5.80 23.85 -44.20
CA ALA A 185 -6.63 22.66 -44.20
C ALA A 185 -6.36 21.78 -45.44
N GLU A 186 -6.43 20.46 -45.29
CA GLU A 186 -7.18 19.56 -46.18
C GLU A 186 -7.16 18.11 -45.66
N THR A 187 -8.06 17.33 -46.25
CA THR A 187 -8.78 16.16 -45.76
C THR A 187 -8.11 14.79 -46.01
N GLU A 188 -8.69 13.79 -45.34
CA GLU A 188 -8.76 12.35 -45.67
C GLU A 188 -7.69 11.36 -45.15
N ALA A 189 -8.18 10.55 -44.19
CA ALA A 189 -8.31 9.09 -44.25
C ALA A 189 -7.04 8.20 -44.32
N HIS A 190 -6.85 7.45 -43.22
CA HIS A 190 -6.77 5.98 -43.12
C HIS A 190 -5.68 5.44 -42.16
N LYS A 191 -6.16 4.59 -41.24
CA LYS A 191 -5.49 3.42 -40.63
C LYS A 191 -4.15 3.66 -39.90
N ALA A 192 -4.22 3.72 -38.56
CA ALA A 192 -3.09 3.39 -37.70
C ALA A 192 -3.22 1.93 -37.21
N THR A 193 -2.29 1.09 -37.68
CA THR A 193 -1.92 -0.20 -37.09
C THR A 193 -0.62 0.01 -36.32
N CYS A 194 -0.54 -0.56 -35.11
CA CYS A 194 0.59 -0.51 -34.20
C CYS A 194 1.91 -0.97 -34.82
N VAL A 195 3.00 -0.31 -34.39
CA VAL A 195 4.26 -0.94 -33.99
C VAL A 195 4.71 -0.29 -32.68
#